data_AF-A0A1B2HM63-F1
#
_entry.id   AF-A0A1B2HM63-F1
#
_cell.length_a   1.000
_cell.length_b   1.000
_cell.length_c   1.000
_cell.angle_alpha   90.00
_cell.angle_beta   90.00
_cell.angle_gamma   90.00
#
_symmetry.space_group_name_H-M   'P 1'
#
loop_
_entity.id
_entity.type
_entity.pdbx_description
1 polymer ?
#
loop_
_entity_poly.entity_id
_entity_poly.type
_entity_poly.pdbx_seq_one_letter_code
_entity_poly.pdbx_strand_id
1 'polypeptide(L)' 'MSIDSATAVPGAPARMVCEIARGVHVTWPGEPLRFIPEGTRFFVEAWAGDGWYRGHLRDDPRPMHVNASCLGLPCGD' A
#
# COMPACT_ATOMS: atom_id res chain seq x y z
N MET A 1 3.63 12.66 19.00
CA MET A 1 3.20 12.72 17.59
C MET A 1 2.14 11.66 17.43
N SER A 2 0.87 12.04 17.37
CA SER A 2 -0.24 11.10 17.21
C SER A 2 -0.28 10.63 15.76
N ILE A 3 -0.32 9.32 15.56
CA ILE A 3 -0.65 8.74 14.26
C ILE A 3 -2.17 8.88 14.14
N ASP A 4 -2.63 9.79 13.28
CA ASP A 4 -4.04 9.80 12.86
C ASP A 4 -4.30 8.47 12.14
N SER A 5 -4.96 7.54 12.84
CA SER A 5 -5.47 6.31 12.25
C SER A 5 -6.58 6.67 11.28
N ALA A 6 -6.21 6.90 10.02
CA ALA A 6 -7.16 7.12 8.94
C ALA A 6 -8.02 5.85 8.78
N THR A 7 -9.27 5.93 9.22
CA THR A 7 -10.28 4.91 8.93
C THR A 7 -10.44 4.83 7.42
N ALA A 8 -10.07 3.70 6.82
CA ALA A 8 -10.29 3.45 5.40
C ALA A 8 -11.80 3.33 5.17
N VAL A 9 -12.41 4.35 4.58
CA VAL A 9 -13.82 4.34 4.18
C VAL A 9 -13.93 3.65 2.82
N PRO A 10 -14.76 2.60 2.67
CA PRO A 10 -15.02 1.98 1.37
C PRO A 10 -15.55 3.04 0.39
N GLY A 11 -14.79 3.31 -0.69
CA GLY A 11 -15.20 4.22 -1.76
C GLY A 11 -14.64 5.66 -1.72
N ALA A 12 -13.91 6.05 -0.66
CA ALA A 12 -13.13 7.29 -0.70
C ALA A 12 -11.74 7.01 -1.32
N PRO A 13 -11.18 7.90 -2.17
CA PRO A 13 -9.78 7.79 -2.57
C PRO A 13 -8.94 7.96 -1.30
N ALA A 14 -8.41 6.85 -0.78
CA ALA A 14 -7.57 6.84 0.40
C ALA A 14 -6.23 7.50 0.03
N ARG A 15 -6.20 8.83 0.00
CA ARG A 15 -4.98 9.63 -0.14
C ARG A 15 -4.25 9.63 1.21
N MET A 16 -3.65 8.49 1.55
CA MET A 16 -2.87 8.34 2.77
C MET A 16 -1.47 7.82 2.44
N VAL A 17 -0.53 8.15 3.31
CA VAL A 17 0.82 7.60 3.25
C VAL A 17 0.98 6.68 4.45
N CYS A 18 1.39 5.44 4.19
CA CYS A 18 1.76 4.49 5.22
C CYS A 18 3.17 3.96 4.98
N GLU A 19 3.69 3.25 5.95
CA GLU A 19 4.92 2.49 5.80
C GLU A 19 4.57 1.03 5.51
N ILE A 20 5.37 0.39 4.67
CA ILE A 20 5.35 -1.06 4.53
C ILE A 20 5.69 -1.66 5.90
N ALA A 21 4.70 -2.27 6.55
CA ALA A 21 4.84 -2.89 7.87
C ALA A 21 5.49 -4.29 7.78
N ARG A 22 5.34 -4.96 6.64
CA ARG A 22 6.02 -6.22 6.32
C ARG A 22 6.49 -6.15 4.87
N GLY A 23 7.79 -6.38 4.65
CA GLY A 23 8.38 -6.30 3.32
C GLY A 23 7.55 -7.04 2.25
N VAL A 24 7.45 -6.45 1.05
CA VAL A 24 6.57 -6.93 -0.01
C VAL A 24 7.39 -7.25 -1.27
N HIS A 25 7.06 -8.36 -1.92
CA HIS A 25 7.59 -8.69 -3.23
C HIS A 25 6.61 -8.21 -4.30
N VAL A 26 7.13 -7.52 -5.30
CA VAL A 26 6.36 -6.89 -6.38
C VAL A 26 6.95 -7.33 -7.70
N THR A 27 6.07 -7.65 -8.65
CA THR A 27 6.46 -7.95 -10.02
C THR A 27 5.69 -7.03 -10.95
N TRP A 28 6.40 -6.34 -11.82
CA TRP A 28 5.80 -5.63 -12.96
C TRP A 28 5.96 -6.46 -14.24
N PRO A 29 5.05 -6.31 -15.22
CA PRO A 29 5.15 -7.05 -16.48
C PRO A 29 6.51 -6.84 -17.16
N GLY A 30 7.24 -7.93 -17.40
CA GLY A 30 8.55 -7.90 -18.04
C GLY A 30 9.73 -7.57 -17.11
N GLU A 31 9.50 -7.38 -15.81
CA GLU A 31 10.56 -7.10 -14.83
C GLU A 31 10.80 -8.27 -13.88
N PRO A 32 12.03 -8.42 -13.36
CA PRO A 32 12.30 -9.35 -12.29
C PRO A 32 11.54 -8.97 -11.01
N LEU A 33 11.32 -9.97 -10.15
CA LEU A 33 10.75 -9.77 -8.82
C LEU A 33 11.59 -8.75 -8.03
N ARG A 34 10.95 -7.73 -7.48
CA ARG A 34 11.58 -6.72 -6.64
C ARG A 34 11.08 -6.85 -5.21
N PHE A 35 11.99 -6.83 -4.25
CA PHE A 35 11.64 -6.74 -2.83
C PHE A 35 11.63 -5.27 -2.38
N ILE A 36 10.56 -4.88 -1.70
CA ILE A 36 10.41 -3.57 -1.06
C ILE A 36 10.47 -3.80 0.45
N PRO A 37 11.46 -3.22 1.15
CA PRO A 37 11.66 -3.48 2.57
C PRO A 37 10.60 -2.79 3.44
N GLU A 38 10.47 -3.28 4.67
CA GLU A 38 9.70 -2.61 5.72
C GLU A 38 10.20 -1.18 5.99
N GLY A 39 9.33 -0.30 6.49
CA GLY A 39 9.61 1.12 6.69
C GLY A 39 9.59 1.95 5.39
N THR A 40 9.49 1.32 4.22
CA THR A 40 9.37 2.07 2.95
C THR A 40 8.03 2.79 2.90
N ARG A 41 8.04 4.08 2.53
CA ARG A 41 6.81 4.87 2.36
C ARG A 41 6.05 4.42 1.12
N PHE A 42 4.78 4.09 1.33
CA PHE A 42 3.82 3.72 0.31
C PHE A 42 2.68 4.75 0.28
N PHE A 43 2.42 5.28 -0.92
CA PHE A 43 1.38 6.28 -1.16
C PHE A 43 0.15 5.54 -1.63
N VAL A 44 -0.78 5.31 -0.71
CA VAL A 44 -2.07 4.71 -1.03
C VAL A 44 -2.86 5.71 -1.87
N GLU A 45 -3.48 5.21 -2.94
CA GLU A 45 -4.37 5.97 -3.82
C GLU A 45 -5.82 5.55 -3.62
N ALA A 46 -6.07 4.24 -3.51
CA ALA A 46 -7.41 3.67 -3.41
C ALA A 46 -7.41 2.27 -2.79
N TRP A 47 -8.56 1.89 -2.23
CA TRP A 47 -8.89 0.49 -1.96
C TRP A 47 -9.16 -0.25 -3.26
N ALA A 48 -8.49 -1.38 -3.48
CA ALA A 48 -8.62 -2.19 -4.69
C ALA A 48 -9.57 -3.38 -4.53
N GLY A 49 -10.12 -3.61 -3.33
CA GLY A 49 -10.92 -4.79 -3.01
C GLY A 49 -10.10 -5.93 -2.41
N ASP A 50 -10.79 -6.90 -1.81
CA ASP A 50 -10.23 -8.21 -1.43
C ASP A 50 -8.97 -8.18 -0.56
N GLY A 51 -8.83 -7.19 0.33
CA GLY A 51 -7.63 -7.07 1.16
C GLY A 51 -6.50 -6.26 0.54
N TRP A 52 -6.69 -5.60 -0.61
CA TRP A 52 -5.63 -4.93 -1.35
C TRP A 52 -5.83 -3.42 -1.45
N TYR A 53 -4.73 -2.69 -1.31
CA TYR A 53 -4.65 -1.27 -1.62
C TYR A 53 -3.82 -1.05 -2.88
N ARG A 54 -4.26 -0.12 -3.73
CA ARG A 54 -3.50 0.37 -4.88
C ARG A 54 -2.76 1.64 -4.47
N GLY A 55 -1.51 1.76 -4.90
CA GLY A 55 -0.67 2.92 -4.63
C GLY A 55 0.66 2.88 -5.38
N HIS A 56 1.60 3.71 -4.96
CA HIS A 56 2.94 3.78 -5.55
C HIS A 56 4.02 4.11 -4.50
N LEU A 57 5.29 3.99 -4.90
CA LEU A 57 6.44 4.38 -4.06
C LEU A 57 6.84 5.82 -4.39
N ARG A 58 7.47 6.50 -3.43
CA ARG A 58 7.94 7.89 -3.63
C ARG A 58 8.76 8.06 -4.92
N ASP A 59 9.68 7.13 -5.16
CA ASP A 59 10.67 7.22 -6.24
C ASP A 59 10.28 6.39 -7.47
N ASP A 60 9.13 5.70 -7.43
CA ASP A 60 8.62 4.89 -8.52
C ASP A 60 7.10 5.08 -8.62
N PRO A 61 6.61 5.93 -9.55
CA PRO A 61 5.20 6.30 -9.64
C PRO A 61 4.34 5.21 -10.28
N ARG A 62 4.92 4.06 -10.65
CA ARG A 62 4.16 2.96 -11.25
C ARG A 62 3.22 2.37 -10.20
N PRO A 63 1.93 2.15 -10.54
CA PRO A 63 0.99 1.61 -9.61
C PRO A 63 1.36 0.17 -9.23
N MET A 64 1.15 -0.16 -7.97
CA MET A 64 1.29 -1.50 -7.43
C MET A 64 0.19 -1.78 -6.40
N HIS A 65 -0.12 -3.06 -6.22
CA HIS A 65 -1.06 -3.53 -5.22
C HIS A 65 -0.29 -4.07 -4.02
N VAL A 66 -0.67 -3.63 -2.82
CA VAL A 66 -0.10 -4.13 -1.57
C VAL A 66 -1.22 -4.61 -0.68
N ASN A 67 -1.04 -5.81 -0.12
CA ASN A 67 -2.03 -6.37 0.79
C ASN A 67 -2.09 -5.53 2.08
N ALA A 68 -3.30 -5.33 2.60
CA ALA A 68 -3.57 -4.58 3.82
C ALA A 68 -2.69 -5.05 5.00
N SER A 69 -2.46 -6.37 5.11
CA SER A 69 -1.61 -6.95 6.14
C SER A 69 -0.14 -6.51 6.05
N CYS A 70 0.38 -6.26 4.84
CA CYS A 70 1.73 -5.72 4.60
C CYS A 70 1.81 -4.22 4.92
N LEU A 71 0.69 -3.52 5.00
CA LEU A 71 0.63 -2.10 5.36
C LEU A 71 0.23 -1.86 6.83
N GLY A 72 -0.11 -2.93 7.57
CA GLY A 72 -0.70 -2.80 8.90
C GLY A 72 -2.09 -2.14 8.87
N LEU A 73 -2.77 -2.20 7.72
CA LEU A 73 -4.09 -1.61 7.51
C LEU A 73 -5.20 -2.66 7.66
N PRO A 74 -6.43 -2.24 7.99
CA PRO A 74 -7.58 -3.14 7.97
C PRO A 74 -7.82 -3.65 6.55
N CYS A 75 -8.07 -4.96 6.44
CA CYS A 75 -8.72 -5.57 5.30
C CYS A 75 -10.23 -5.31 5.48
N GLY A 76 -10.84 -4.53 4.60
CA GLY A 76 -12.29 -4.27 4.66
C GLY A 76 -13.07 -5.57 4.46
N ASP A 77 -14.07 -5.77 5.32
CA ASP A 77 -15.13 -6.79 5.17
C ASP A 77 -16.18 -6.36 4.12
#